data_AF-A0A7L2S6N6-F1
#
_entry.id   AF-A0A7L2S6N6-F1
#
_cell.length_a   1.000
_cell.length_b   1.000
_cell.length_c   1.000
_cell.angle_alpha   90.00
_cell.angle_beta   90.00
_cell.angle_gamma   90.00
#
_symmetry.space_group_name_H-M   'P 1'
#
loop_
_entity.id
_entity.type
_entity.pdbx_description
1 polymer ?
#
loop_
_entity_poly.entity_id
_entity_poly.type
_entity_poly.pdbx_seq_one_letter_code
_entity_poly.pdbx_strand_id
1 'polypeptide(L)'
;MMAEAGAGGPRLAELLALGRRLWEELEASTEPSSGAPAVQEKVRQGLDALQRAAAMVAQLELFSENEELEEIASADLKFMLLPALLGALTLKQVDLSRRREHLESAREHFLRFLKLCRNYGLGSFQLSPGTSSEEGAGSPSVPQDPTQPNLVAMAMSRAAKIERYKQKKELENKLASMSSSVESGTADEDQIREFYILQIQKWIGTSLEEIESIEQELVILRSRDAARQAPGGSRGPSRPARAPVKPFILTRDAAQARYGLG
;
A
#
# COMPACT_ATOMS: atom_id res chain seq x y z
N MET A 1 49.45 -22.71 -1.56
CA MET A 1 48.81 -21.85 -0.55
C MET A 1 47.37 -21.67 -1.03
N MET A 2 46.43 -22.24 -0.30
CA MET A 2 45.03 -22.43 -0.72
C MET A 2 44.25 -21.10 -0.67
N ALA A 3 43.26 -21.04 -1.57
CA ALA A 3 42.25 -20.01 -1.82
C ALA A 3 41.81 -19.14 -0.63
N GLU A 4 41.90 -17.81 -0.81
CA GLU A 4 40.88 -16.90 -0.28
C GLU A 4 39.76 -16.81 -1.32
N ALA A 5 38.64 -17.48 -1.03
CA ALA A 5 37.38 -17.21 -1.71
C ALA A 5 36.87 -15.84 -1.25
N GLY A 6 36.64 -14.94 -2.21
CA GLY A 6 36.23 -13.56 -1.96
C GLY A 6 34.99 -13.45 -1.08
N ALA A 7 35.14 -12.80 0.07
CA ALA A 7 34.04 -12.30 0.89
C ALA A 7 33.37 -11.10 0.19
N GLY A 8 32.58 -11.37 -0.84
CA GLY A 8 31.70 -10.38 -1.47
C GLY A 8 30.35 -10.34 -0.73
N GLY A 9 29.90 -9.16 -0.34
CA GLY A 9 28.56 -8.98 0.24
C GLY A 9 27.43 -9.40 -0.72
N PRO A 10 26.17 -9.44 -0.24
CA PRO A 10 25.03 -9.86 -1.05
C PRO A 10 24.86 -8.97 -2.30
N ARG A 11 24.50 -9.58 -3.43
CA ARG A 11 24.34 -8.85 -4.70
C ARG A 11 23.03 -8.05 -4.71
N LEU A 12 22.97 -6.98 -5.50
CA LEU A 12 21.79 -6.13 -5.62
C LEU A 12 20.50 -6.92 -5.95
N ALA A 13 20.58 -7.84 -6.92
CA ALA A 13 19.45 -8.69 -7.30
C ALA A 13 18.99 -9.62 -6.15
N GLU A 14 19.94 -10.12 -5.34
CA GLU A 14 19.64 -10.99 -4.19
C GLU A 14 18.94 -10.21 -3.07
N LEU A 15 19.37 -8.97 -2.81
CA LEU A 15 18.74 -8.08 -1.84
C LEU A 15 17.30 -7.74 -2.22
N LEU A 16 17.06 -7.40 -3.50
CA LEU A 16 15.70 -7.17 -3.99
C LEU A 16 14.84 -8.43 -3.88
N ALA A 17 15.37 -9.59 -4.31
CA ALA A 17 14.64 -10.86 -4.24
C ALA A 17 14.28 -11.23 -2.80
N LEU A 18 15.21 -11.04 -1.85
CA LEU A 18 14.95 -11.26 -0.43
C LEU A 18 13.85 -10.34 0.10
N GLY A 19 13.94 -9.03 -0.17
CA GLY A 19 12.94 -8.07 0.28
C GLY A 19 11.55 -8.34 -0.30
N ARG A 20 11.47 -8.68 -1.60
CA ARG A 20 10.20 -9.04 -2.26
C ARG A 20 9.59 -10.30 -1.67
N ARG A 21 10.39 -11.36 -1.49
CA ARG A 21 9.94 -12.62 -0.88
C ARG A 21 9.39 -12.41 0.53
N LEU A 22 10.12 -11.65 1.36
CA LEU A 22 9.67 -11.36 2.73
C LEU A 22 8.37 -10.54 2.74
N TRP A 23 8.21 -9.57 1.83
CA TRP A 23 6.96 -8.85 1.68
C TRP A 23 5.80 -9.78 1.25
N GLU A 24 6.00 -10.66 0.28
CA GLU A 24 4.97 -11.63 -0.16
C GLU A 24 4.57 -12.61 0.95
N GLU A 25 5.56 -13.11 1.70
CA GLU A 25 5.30 -13.95 2.88
C GLU A 25 4.46 -13.22 3.93
N LEU A 26 4.67 -11.92 4.11
CA LEU A 26 3.93 -11.07 5.06
C LEU A 26 2.52 -10.76 4.55
N GLU A 27 2.32 -10.59 3.25
CA GLU A 27 0.99 -10.42 2.64
C GLU A 27 0.17 -11.71 2.68
N ALA A 28 0.81 -12.86 2.45
CA ALA A 28 0.15 -14.16 2.49
C ALA A 28 -0.03 -14.73 3.90
N SER A 29 0.60 -14.11 4.91
CA SER A 29 0.60 -14.60 6.27
C SER A 29 -0.82 -14.61 6.87
N THR A 30 -1.20 -15.75 7.43
CA THR A 30 -2.42 -15.92 8.24
C THR A 30 -2.14 -15.83 9.74
N GLU A 31 -0.96 -15.34 10.12
CA GLU A 31 -0.56 -15.21 11.52
C GLU A 31 -1.57 -14.34 12.30
N PRO A 32 -1.94 -14.73 13.54
CA PRO A 32 -3.01 -14.04 14.27
C PRO A 32 -2.67 -12.59 14.66
N SER A 33 -1.38 -12.23 14.70
CA SER A 33 -0.93 -10.91 15.16
C SER A 33 0.21 -10.38 14.30
N SER A 34 -0.03 -9.25 13.64
CA SER A 34 1.00 -8.52 12.89
C SER A 34 2.14 -8.01 13.80
N GLY A 35 1.90 -7.87 15.10
CA GLY A 35 2.90 -7.45 16.08
C GLY A 35 3.75 -8.59 16.67
N ALA A 36 3.55 -9.84 16.23
CA ALA A 36 4.34 -10.96 16.72
C ALA A 36 5.85 -10.76 16.42
N PRO A 37 6.77 -11.13 17.33
CA PRO A 37 8.20 -10.91 17.14
C PRO A 37 8.76 -11.52 15.85
N ALA A 38 8.29 -12.71 15.47
CA ALA A 38 8.70 -13.37 14.23
C ALA A 38 8.25 -12.59 12.97
N VAL A 39 7.06 -12.00 12.99
CA VAL A 39 6.53 -11.17 11.89
C VAL A 39 7.33 -9.88 11.79
N GLN A 40 7.55 -9.18 12.91
CA GLN A 40 8.31 -7.93 12.92
C GLN A 40 9.79 -8.13 12.59
N GLU A 41 10.37 -9.29 12.91
CA GLU A 41 11.72 -9.63 12.48
C GLU A 41 11.82 -9.80 10.96
N LYS A 42 10.82 -10.43 10.31
CA LYS A 42 10.74 -10.47 8.85
C LYS A 42 10.61 -9.08 8.23
N VAL A 43 9.78 -8.20 8.82
CA VAL A 43 9.66 -6.80 8.38
C VAL A 43 11.00 -6.10 8.45
N ARG A 44 11.72 -6.21 9.58
CA ARG A 44 13.04 -5.61 9.78
C ARG A 44 14.08 -6.14 8.78
N GLN A 45 14.12 -7.45 8.56
CA GLN A 45 15.02 -8.07 7.58
C GLN A 45 14.73 -7.59 6.15
N GLY A 46 13.45 -7.49 5.78
CA GLY A 46 13.05 -6.99 4.47
C GLY A 46 13.43 -5.52 4.27
N LEU A 47 13.18 -4.66 5.26
CA LEU A 47 13.57 -3.25 5.23
C LEU A 47 15.08 -3.09 5.07
N ASP A 48 15.88 -3.80 5.88
CA ASP A 48 17.34 -3.75 5.81
C ASP A 48 17.88 -4.24 4.45
N ALA A 49 17.27 -5.28 3.86
CA ALA A 49 17.64 -5.75 2.53
C ALA A 49 17.33 -4.69 1.45
N LEU A 50 16.13 -4.13 1.46
CA LEU A 50 15.70 -3.15 0.47
C LEU A 50 16.42 -1.79 0.61
N GLN A 51 16.74 -1.37 1.83
CA GLN A 51 17.53 -0.16 2.07
C GLN A 51 18.94 -0.29 1.51
N ARG A 52 19.59 -1.44 1.71
CA ARG A 52 20.88 -1.74 1.09
C ARG A 52 20.80 -1.78 -0.43
N ALA A 53 19.75 -2.42 -0.98
CA ALA A 53 19.52 -2.43 -2.42
C ALA A 53 19.32 -1.01 -2.98
N ALA A 54 18.52 -0.18 -2.32
CA ALA A 54 18.30 1.21 -2.74
C ALA A 54 19.59 2.04 -2.71
N ALA A 55 20.45 1.84 -1.70
CA ALA A 55 21.75 2.49 -1.64
C ALA A 55 22.67 2.05 -2.79
N MET A 56 22.68 0.77 -3.14
CA MET A 56 23.45 0.27 -4.29
C MET A 56 22.92 0.82 -5.61
N VAL A 57 21.60 0.89 -5.81
CA VAL A 57 20.99 1.49 -7.01
C VAL A 57 21.38 2.96 -7.15
N ALA A 58 21.39 3.71 -6.04
CA ALA A 58 21.83 5.10 -6.06
C ALA A 58 23.32 5.24 -6.38
N GLN A 59 24.18 4.34 -5.87
CA GLN A 59 25.62 4.33 -6.17
C GLN A 59 25.94 3.94 -7.61
N LEU A 60 25.12 3.06 -8.20
CA LEU A 60 25.26 2.63 -9.58
C LEU A 60 24.62 3.62 -10.57
N GLU A 61 23.91 4.63 -10.08
CA GLU A 61 23.18 5.62 -10.88
C GLU A 61 22.29 4.97 -11.95
N LEU A 62 21.64 3.84 -11.63
CA LEU A 62 20.85 3.05 -12.60
C LEU A 62 19.65 3.82 -13.19
N PHE A 63 19.25 4.91 -12.56
CA PHE A 63 18.13 5.74 -13.01
C PHE A 63 18.52 7.21 -12.94
N SER A 64 18.38 7.90 -14.07
CA SER A 64 18.56 9.33 -14.20
C SER A 64 17.25 10.04 -14.54
N GLU A 65 17.09 11.30 -14.13
CA GLU A 65 15.89 12.09 -14.49
C GLU A 65 15.81 12.44 -15.97
N ASN A 66 16.91 12.28 -16.74
CA ASN A 66 17.01 12.64 -18.15
C ASN A 66 17.00 11.45 -19.11
N GLU A 67 16.78 10.23 -18.62
CA GLU A 67 16.76 9.01 -19.44
C GLU A 67 15.35 8.65 -19.89
N GLU A 68 15.26 8.03 -21.08
CA GLU A 68 14.03 7.42 -21.56
C GLU A 68 13.90 5.98 -21.04
N LEU A 69 12.66 5.46 -20.97
CA LEU A 69 12.40 4.11 -20.46
C LEU A 69 13.12 3.04 -21.30
N GLU A 70 13.21 3.28 -22.60
CA GLU A 70 13.87 2.48 -23.63
C GLU A 70 15.37 2.32 -23.37
N GLU A 71 15.99 3.24 -22.64
CA GLU A 71 17.41 3.21 -22.31
C GLU A 71 17.71 2.29 -21.10
N ILE A 72 16.69 1.94 -20.32
CA ILE A 72 16.82 1.00 -19.20
C ILE A 72 16.80 -0.45 -19.72
N ALA A 73 17.85 -1.21 -19.37
CA ALA A 73 17.90 -2.65 -19.61
C ALA A 73 16.72 -3.38 -18.94
N SER A 74 16.12 -4.32 -19.66
CA SER A 74 14.92 -5.05 -19.20
C SER A 74 15.13 -5.75 -17.85
N ALA A 75 16.36 -6.17 -17.54
CA ALA A 75 16.73 -6.79 -16.27
C ALA A 75 16.77 -5.82 -15.07
N ASP A 76 16.90 -4.50 -15.33
CA ASP A 76 17.07 -3.45 -14.32
C ASP A 76 15.76 -2.75 -13.96
N LEU A 77 14.73 -2.84 -14.82
CA LEU A 77 13.38 -2.30 -14.55
C LEU A 77 12.83 -2.71 -13.18
N LYS A 78 13.13 -3.93 -12.73
CA LYS A 78 12.72 -4.45 -11.41
C LYS A 78 13.20 -3.58 -10.24
N PHE A 79 14.32 -2.87 -10.39
CA PHE A 79 14.86 -2.01 -9.34
C PHE A 79 14.07 -0.72 -9.16
N MET A 80 13.26 -0.31 -10.16
CA MET A 80 12.33 0.81 -10.02
C MET A 80 11.29 0.57 -8.91
N LEU A 81 11.01 -0.70 -8.58
CA LEU A 81 10.03 -1.09 -7.55
C LEU A 81 10.53 -0.89 -6.12
N LEU A 82 11.83 -0.65 -5.91
CA LEU A 82 12.44 -0.56 -4.58
C LEU A 82 11.74 0.45 -3.65
N PRO A 83 11.43 1.69 -4.07
CA PRO A 83 10.78 2.63 -3.18
C PRO A 83 9.34 2.20 -2.84
N ALA A 84 8.60 1.58 -3.76
CA ALA A 84 7.27 1.07 -3.47
C ALA A 84 7.29 -0.08 -2.44
N LEU A 85 8.23 -1.02 -2.59
CA LEU A 85 8.41 -2.13 -1.65
C LEU A 85 8.86 -1.64 -0.26
N LEU A 86 9.74 -0.62 -0.21
CA LEU A 86 10.11 0.05 1.04
C LEU A 86 8.90 0.68 1.73
N GLY A 87 8.06 1.40 0.99
CA GLY A 87 6.81 1.96 1.52
C GLY A 87 5.89 0.88 2.08
N ALA A 88 5.68 -0.20 1.33
CA ALA A 88 4.82 -1.31 1.74
C ALA A 88 5.32 -2.01 3.02
N LEU A 89 6.61 -2.33 3.12
CA LEU A 89 7.18 -2.92 4.34
C LEU A 89 7.18 -1.94 5.52
N THR A 90 7.37 -0.65 5.26
CA THR A 90 7.30 0.38 6.31
C THR A 90 5.93 0.39 6.98
N LEU A 91 4.85 0.21 6.20
CA LEU A 91 3.48 0.11 6.73
C LEU A 91 3.22 -1.13 7.60
N LYS A 92 4.03 -2.19 7.45
CA LYS A 92 3.94 -3.43 8.25
C LYS A 92 4.61 -3.31 9.63
N GLN A 93 5.34 -2.23 9.91
CA GLN A 93 5.95 -2.02 11.22
C GLN A 93 4.88 -1.70 12.28
N VAL A 94 4.94 -2.42 13.41
CA VAL A 94 4.01 -2.25 14.53
C VAL A 94 4.73 -1.59 15.70
N ASP A 95 4.65 -0.26 15.73
CA ASP A 95 5.04 0.57 16.87
C ASP A 95 4.08 1.76 16.96
N LEU A 96 3.20 1.77 17.97
CA LEU A 96 2.19 2.83 18.13
C LEU A 96 2.81 4.19 18.46
N SER A 97 3.98 4.22 19.09
CA SER A 97 4.67 5.46 19.44
C SER A 97 5.27 6.14 18.20
N ARG A 98 5.70 5.32 17.23
CA ARG A 98 6.31 5.78 15.97
C ARG A 98 5.37 5.65 14.77
N ARG A 99 4.10 5.29 14.97
CA ARG A 99 3.16 5.05 13.85
C ARG A 99 3.08 6.23 12.89
N ARG A 100 3.07 7.46 13.42
CA ARG A 100 3.07 8.67 12.59
C ARG A 100 4.32 8.76 11.69
N GLU A 101 5.50 8.51 12.26
CA GLU A 101 6.77 8.51 11.54
C GLU A 101 6.77 7.44 10.44
N HIS A 102 6.27 6.24 10.75
CA HIS A 102 6.16 5.16 9.76
C HIS A 102 5.22 5.54 8.60
N LEU A 103 4.09 6.21 8.88
CA LEU A 103 3.17 6.68 7.85
C LEU A 103 3.79 7.77 6.97
N GLU A 104 4.46 8.74 7.57
CA GLU A 104 5.13 9.83 6.83
C GLU A 104 6.27 9.28 5.96
N SER A 105 7.07 8.36 6.49
CA SER A 105 8.14 7.66 5.75
C SER A 105 7.60 6.78 4.62
N ALA A 106 6.54 5.99 4.86
CA ALA A 106 5.92 5.19 3.82
C ALA A 106 5.37 6.06 2.68
N ARG A 107 4.73 7.19 3.02
CA ARG A 107 4.24 8.17 2.04
C ARG A 107 5.37 8.74 1.18
N GLU A 108 6.50 9.10 1.78
CA GLU A 108 7.67 9.56 1.04
C GLU A 108 8.20 8.51 0.06
N HIS A 109 8.29 7.26 0.51
CA HIS A 109 8.70 6.13 -0.33
C HIS A 109 7.78 5.92 -1.54
N PHE A 110 6.46 5.94 -1.34
CA PHE A 110 5.49 5.85 -2.44
C PHE A 110 5.55 7.06 -3.38
N LEU A 111 5.69 8.28 -2.85
CA LEU A 111 5.85 9.47 -3.69
C LEU A 111 7.13 9.43 -4.52
N ARG A 112 8.24 8.93 -3.95
CA ARG A 112 9.50 8.74 -4.69
C ARG A 112 9.32 7.75 -5.84
N PHE A 113 8.66 6.62 -5.59
CA PHE A 113 8.34 5.64 -6.63
C PHE A 113 7.48 6.25 -7.74
N LEU A 114 6.42 6.98 -7.38
CA LEU A 114 5.53 7.60 -8.35
C LEU A 114 6.24 8.71 -9.16
N LYS A 115 7.09 9.53 -8.52
CA LYS A 115 7.92 10.52 -9.23
C LYS A 115 8.81 9.83 -10.26
N LEU A 116 9.49 8.74 -9.86
CA LEU A 116 10.34 7.95 -10.74
C LEU A 116 9.54 7.41 -11.94
N CYS A 117 8.39 6.78 -11.70
CA CYS A 117 7.54 6.26 -12.77
C CYS A 117 7.08 7.36 -13.74
N ARG A 118 6.74 8.55 -13.23
CA ARG A 118 6.34 9.68 -14.06
C ARG A 118 7.49 10.18 -14.95
N ASN A 119 8.70 10.26 -14.41
CA ASN A 119 9.88 10.71 -15.16
C ASN A 119 10.16 9.80 -16.36
N TYR A 120 9.92 8.50 -16.22
CA TYR A 120 10.06 7.50 -17.29
C TYR A 120 8.78 7.23 -18.10
N GLY A 121 7.76 8.09 -18.00
CA GLY A 121 6.54 7.98 -18.82
C GLY A 121 5.63 6.77 -18.51
N LEU A 122 5.83 6.09 -17.37
CA LEU A 122 5.10 4.86 -17.00
C LEU A 122 3.70 5.11 -16.41
N GLY A 123 3.27 6.37 -16.25
CA GLY A 123 1.94 6.67 -15.76
C GLY A 123 1.48 8.11 -15.95
N SER A 124 0.18 8.27 -16.25
CA SER A 124 -0.54 9.53 -16.32
C SER A 124 -1.43 9.72 -15.09
N PHE A 125 -0.80 9.94 -13.94
CA PHE A 125 -1.51 10.22 -12.68
C PHE A 125 -1.12 11.60 -12.14
N GLN A 126 -2.06 12.25 -11.45
CA GLN A 126 -1.78 13.51 -10.78
C GLN A 126 -1.10 13.22 -9.43
N LEU A 127 0.08 13.79 -9.23
CA LEU A 127 0.69 13.89 -7.90
C LEU A 127 0.13 15.16 -7.25
N SER A 128 -0.53 15.02 -6.10
CA SER A 128 -1.05 16.17 -5.36
C SER A 128 0.08 17.19 -5.13
N PRO A 129 -0.15 18.48 -5.43
CA PRO A 129 0.88 19.52 -5.31
C PRO A 129 1.17 19.76 -3.83
N GLY A 130 2.20 19.10 -3.32
CA GLY A 130 2.72 19.31 -1.96
C GLY A 130 4.22 19.12 -1.83
N THR A 131 4.95 18.92 -2.94
CA THR A 131 6.39 18.59 -2.92
C THR A 131 7.23 19.32 -3.96
N SER A 132 6.69 20.31 -4.65
CA SER A 132 7.49 21.23 -5.48
C SER A 132 6.78 22.56 -5.56
N SER A 133 7.42 23.59 -5.02
CA SER A 133 7.08 24.98 -5.32
C SER A 133 7.15 25.18 -6.82
N GLU A 134 6.02 25.45 -7.46
CA GLU A 134 5.79 26.52 -8.44
C GLU A 134 4.36 26.46 -8.96
N GLU A 135 3.92 27.58 -9.51
CA GLU A 135 2.57 28.14 -9.44
C GLU A 135 1.57 27.56 -10.46
N GLY A 136 0.28 27.65 -10.09
CA GLY A 136 -0.72 28.22 -11.00
C GLY A 136 -1.56 27.25 -11.85
N ALA A 137 -2.68 26.77 -11.29
CA ALA A 137 -3.95 26.67 -12.03
C ALA A 137 -5.10 26.49 -11.05
N GLY A 138 -5.73 27.61 -10.67
CA GLY A 138 -6.96 27.59 -9.91
C GLY A 138 -8.09 26.95 -10.70
N SER A 139 -8.70 25.89 -10.15
CA SER A 139 -10.05 25.50 -10.54
C SER A 139 -11.03 26.11 -9.53
N PRO A 140 -12.12 26.77 -9.97
CA PRO A 140 -13.08 27.35 -9.06
C PRO A 140 -13.90 26.23 -8.43
N SER A 141 -13.67 25.94 -7.15
CA SER A 141 -14.61 25.14 -6.36
C SER A 141 -15.89 25.96 -6.14
N VAL A 142 -16.89 25.71 -6.97
CA VAL A 142 -18.25 26.19 -6.75
C VAL A 142 -18.77 25.50 -5.47
N PRO A 143 -19.34 26.22 -4.49
CA PRO A 143 -19.92 25.58 -3.32
C PRO A 143 -21.20 24.86 -3.75
N GLN A 144 -21.21 23.53 -3.74
CA GLN A 144 -22.45 22.77 -3.92
C GLN A 144 -23.12 22.48 -2.57
N ASP A 145 -24.40 22.83 -2.53
CA ASP A 145 -25.37 22.64 -1.46
C ASP A 145 -25.54 21.13 -1.14
N PRO A 146 -25.44 20.68 0.13
CA PRO A 146 -25.38 19.26 0.50
C PRO A 146 -26.71 18.48 0.42
N THR A 147 -27.75 18.99 -0.26
CA THR A 147 -29.13 18.54 -0.03
C THR A 147 -29.79 17.72 -1.16
N GLN A 148 -29.07 17.30 -2.21
CA GLN A 148 -29.62 16.39 -3.24
C GLN A 148 -28.59 15.32 -3.64
N PRO A 149 -28.85 14.01 -3.43
CA PRO A 149 -27.98 12.96 -3.95
C PRO A 149 -28.09 12.93 -5.48
N ASN A 150 -27.07 13.45 -6.16
CA ASN A 150 -26.98 13.42 -7.61
C ASN A 150 -26.78 11.97 -8.09
N LEU A 151 -27.88 11.27 -8.39
CA LEU A 151 -27.92 9.88 -8.85
C LEU A 151 -27.00 9.62 -10.05
N VAL A 152 -26.81 10.62 -10.92
CA VAL A 152 -25.90 10.55 -12.07
C VAL A 152 -24.44 10.54 -11.59
N ALA A 153 -24.07 11.43 -10.66
CA ALA A 153 -22.73 11.43 -10.08
C ALA A 153 -22.42 10.12 -9.32
N MET A 154 -23.41 9.55 -8.61
CA MET A 154 -23.27 8.24 -7.96
C MET A 154 -23.14 7.09 -8.97
N ALA A 155 -23.91 7.11 -10.06
CA ALA A 155 -23.80 6.11 -11.13
C ALA A 155 -22.44 6.18 -11.85
N MET A 156 -21.94 7.39 -12.13
CA MET A 156 -20.62 7.61 -12.74
C MET A 156 -19.49 7.15 -11.80
N SER A 157 -19.58 7.46 -10.50
CA SER A 157 -18.62 7.00 -9.49
C SER A 157 -18.59 5.46 -9.40
N ARG A 158 -19.77 4.81 -9.41
CA ARG A 158 -19.87 3.35 -9.41
C ARG A 158 -19.27 2.74 -10.68
N ALA A 159 -19.57 3.30 -11.84
CA ALA A 159 -19.04 2.82 -13.12
C ALA A 159 -17.50 2.94 -13.17
N ALA A 160 -16.94 4.07 -12.76
CA ALA A 160 -15.49 4.28 -12.69
C ALA A 160 -14.81 3.28 -11.74
N LYS A 161 -15.41 2.99 -10.58
CA LYS A 161 -14.88 2.01 -9.63
C LYS A 161 -14.90 0.57 -10.18
N ILE A 162 -15.97 0.20 -10.89
CA ILE A 162 -16.08 -1.10 -11.56
C ILE A 162 -14.99 -1.23 -12.64
N GLU A 163 -14.80 -0.18 -13.44
CA GLU A 163 -13.80 -0.19 -14.51
C GLU A 163 -12.37 -0.31 -13.96
N ARG A 164 -12.03 0.48 -12.94
CA ARG A 164 -10.73 0.38 -12.25
C ARG A 164 -10.49 -1.01 -11.66
N TYR A 165 -11.52 -1.62 -11.07
CA TYR A 165 -11.43 -3.00 -10.56
C TYR A 165 -11.19 -4.02 -11.67
N LYS A 166 -11.87 -3.88 -12.82
CA LYS A 166 -11.66 -4.75 -13.99
C LYS A 166 -10.23 -4.63 -14.52
N GLN A 167 -9.73 -3.41 -14.68
CA GLN A 167 -8.37 -3.14 -15.13
C GLN A 167 -7.33 -3.74 -14.18
N LYS A 168 -7.50 -3.54 -12.87
CA LYS A 168 -6.63 -4.15 -11.84
C LYS A 168 -6.62 -5.67 -11.94
N LYS A 169 -7.79 -6.28 -12.09
CA LYS A 169 -7.92 -7.74 -12.22
C LYS A 169 -7.31 -8.29 -13.51
N GLU A 170 -7.50 -7.61 -14.63
CA GLU A 170 -6.90 -8.01 -15.91
C GLU A 170 -5.37 -7.95 -15.84
N LEU A 171 -4.83 -6.88 -15.26
CA LEU A 171 -3.40 -6.71 -15.02
C LEU A 171 -2.85 -7.84 -14.15
N GLU A 172 -3.50 -8.15 -13.03
CA GLU A 172 -3.10 -9.24 -12.14
C GLU A 172 -3.12 -10.61 -12.84
N ASN A 173 -4.13 -10.87 -13.67
CA ASN A 173 -4.20 -12.11 -14.46
C ASN A 173 -3.05 -12.22 -15.46
N LYS A 174 -2.70 -11.12 -16.15
CA LYS A 174 -1.57 -11.09 -17.10
C LYS A 174 -0.25 -11.38 -16.38
N LEU A 175 0.01 -10.70 -15.26
CA LEU A 175 1.19 -10.96 -14.43
C LEU A 175 1.27 -12.42 -13.97
N ALA A 176 0.15 -12.99 -13.51
CA ALA A 176 0.11 -14.39 -13.08
C ALA A 176 0.45 -15.37 -14.23
N SER A 177 0.01 -15.06 -15.46
CA SER A 177 0.31 -15.90 -16.62
C SER A 177 1.78 -15.85 -17.06
N MET A 178 2.49 -14.76 -16.77
CA MET A 178 3.88 -14.54 -17.16
C MET A 178 4.89 -14.95 -16.09
N SER A 179 4.50 -14.92 -14.80
CA SER A 179 5.41 -15.12 -13.65
C SER A 179 6.25 -16.40 -13.76
N SER A 180 5.61 -17.53 -14.11
CA SER A 180 6.29 -18.82 -14.22
C SER A 180 7.42 -18.81 -15.26
N SER A 181 7.21 -18.19 -16.42
CA SER A 181 8.21 -18.13 -17.48
C SER A 181 9.39 -17.22 -17.13
N VAL A 182 9.11 -16.09 -16.45
CA VAL A 182 10.14 -15.15 -16.02
C VAL A 182 10.98 -15.74 -14.88
N GLU A 183 10.34 -16.38 -13.90
CA GLU A 183 11.03 -16.99 -12.74
C GLU A 183 11.87 -18.21 -13.14
N SER A 184 11.41 -19.00 -14.10
CA SER A 184 12.16 -20.15 -14.64
C SER A 184 13.26 -19.76 -15.64
N GLY A 185 13.34 -18.49 -16.02
CA GLY A 185 14.32 -17.98 -16.99
C GLY A 185 14.09 -18.43 -18.43
N THR A 186 12.86 -18.89 -18.76
CA THR A 186 12.49 -19.28 -20.12
C THR A 186 11.87 -18.13 -20.92
N ALA A 187 11.57 -17.01 -20.27
CA ALA A 187 11.06 -15.81 -20.92
C ALA A 187 12.15 -15.12 -21.76
N ASP A 188 11.79 -14.66 -22.94
CA ASP A 188 12.66 -13.80 -23.75
C ASP A 188 12.74 -12.36 -23.19
N GLU A 189 13.59 -11.53 -23.79
CA GLU A 189 13.82 -10.16 -23.31
C GLU A 189 12.55 -9.29 -23.34
N ASP A 190 11.76 -9.41 -24.40
CA ASP A 190 10.51 -8.65 -24.57
C ASP A 190 9.48 -9.04 -23.50
N GLN A 191 9.34 -10.34 -23.23
CA GLN A 191 8.48 -10.85 -22.17
C GLN A 191 8.93 -10.41 -20.78
N ILE A 192 10.24 -10.41 -20.51
CA ILE A 192 10.80 -9.90 -19.24
C ILE A 192 10.49 -8.41 -19.08
N ARG A 193 10.67 -7.63 -20.16
CA ARG A 193 10.40 -6.20 -20.18
C ARG A 193 8.92 -5.91 -19.91
N GLU A 194 8.03 -6.55 -20.67
CA GLU A 194 6.59 -6.41 -20.49
C GLU A 194 6.16 -6.78 -19.06
N PHE A 195 6.68 -7.89 -18.53
CA PHE A 195 6.40 -8.32 -17.16
C PHE A 195 6.73 -7.25 -16.13
N TYR A 196 7.92 -6.66 -16.19
CA TYR A 196 8.31 -5.62 -15.23
C TYR A 196 7.56 -4.31 -15.43
N ILE A 197 7.22 -3.92 -16.66
CA ILE A 197 6.36 -2.76 -16.93
C ILE A 197 4.98 -2.97 -16.28
N LEU A 198 4.35 -4.13 -16.50
CA LEU A 198 3.07 -4.46 -15.86
C LEU A 198 3.19 -4.48 -14.34
N GLN A 199 4.30 -4.97 -13.81
CA GLN A 199 4.56 -4.99 -12.37
C GLN A 199 4.66 -3.56 -11.81
N ILE A 200 5.32 -2.65 -12.51
CA ILE A 200 5.41 -1.23 -12.15
C ILE A 200 4.02 -0.58 -12.21
N GLN A 201 3.22 -0.84 -13.26
CA GLN A 201 1.84 -0.35 -13.36
C GLN A 201 0.95 -0.82 -12.20
N LYS A 202 1.06 -2.09 -11.79
CA LYS A 202 0.39 -2.59 -10.58
C LYS A 202 0.78 -1.75 -9.36
N TRP A 203 2.07 -1.54 -9.15
CA TRP A 203 2.58 -0.80 -8.01
C TRP A 203 2.23 0.68 -8.05
N ILE A 204 2.03 1.29 -9.22
CA ILE A 204 1.50 2.65 -9.35
C ILE A 204 0.09 2.70 -8.74
N GLY A 205 -0.78 1.78 -9.15
CA GLY A 205 -2.14 1.67 -8.60
C GLY A 205 -2.14 1.43 -7.09
N THR A 206 -1.32 0.50 -6.61
CA THR A 206 -1.16 0.22 -5.17
C THR A 206 -0.65 1.44 -4.42
N SER A 207 0.39 2.13 -4.90
CA SER A 207 0.98 3.27 -4.22
C SER A 207 -0.01 4.42 -4.07
N LEU A 208 -0.86 4.66 -5.07
CA LEU A 208 -1.93 5.66 -4.99
C LEU A 208 -2.98 5.30 -3.93
N GLU A 209 -3.39 4.01 -3.87
CA GLU A 209 -4.32 3.50 -2.84
C GLU A 209 -3.73 3.63 -1.43
N GLU A 210 -2.45 3.29 -1.26
CA GLU A 210 -1.76 3.39 0.02
C GLU A 210 -1.57 4.85 0.47
N ILE A 211 -1.25 5.78 -0.44
CA ILE A 211 -1.15 7.20 -0.09
C ILE A 211 -2.51 7.73 0.41
N GLU A 212 -3.61 7.39 -0.24
CA GLU A 212 -4.96 7.78 0.21
C GLU A 212 -5.26 7.23 1.62
N SER A 213 -4.95 5.95 1.85
CA SER A 213 -5.09 5.29 3.14
C SER A 213 -4.25 5.96 4.24
N ILE A 214 -2.98 6.26 3.93
CA ILE A 214 -2.05 6.94 4.84
C ILE A 214 -2.58 8.33 5.22
N GLU A 215 -3.06 9.10 4.24
CA GLU A 215 -3.57 10.46 4.49
C GLU A 215 -4.81 10.44 5.40
N GLN A 216 -5.72 9.48 5.21
CA GLN A 216 -6.86 9.25 6.11
C GLN A 216 -6.40 8.89 7.53
N GLU A 217 -5.43 7.98 7.67
CA GLU A 217 -4.92 7.56 8.97
C GLU A 217 -4.21 8.72 9.71
N LEU A 218 -3.42 9.52 9.00
CA LEU A 218 -2.75 10.71 9.56
C LEU A 218 -3.76 11.73 10.10
N VAL A 219 -4.90 11.93 9.44
CA VAL A 219 -5.97 12.79 9.94
C VAL A 219 -6.54 12.25 11.26
N ILE A 220 -6.78 10.94 11.35
CA ILE A 220 -7.29 10.29 12.56
C ILE A 220 -6.29 10.44 13.71
N LEU A 221 -5.00 10.17 13.48
CA LEU A 221 -3.97 10.31 14.50
C LEU A 221 -3.87 11.75 15.04
N ARG A 222 -3.90 12.75 14.16
CA ARG A 222 -3.92 14.17 14.56
C ARG A 222 -5.12 14.51 15.44
N SER A 223 -6.31 14.03 15.06
CA SER A 223 -7.54 14.28 15.83
C SER A 223 -7.48 13.66 17.25
N ARG A 224 -6.88 12.47 17.36
CA ARG A 224 -6.67 11.77 18.64
C ARG A 224 -5.67 12.51 19.52
N ASP A 225 -4.58 13.01 18.95
CA ASP A 225 -3.56 13.73 19.70
C ASP A 225 -4.09 15.08 20.22
N ALA A 226 -4.90 15.78 19.41
CA ALA A 226 -5.59 17.00 19.84
C ALA A 226 -6.59 16.73 20.99
N ALA A 227 -7.36 15.64 20.92
CA ALA A 227 -8.28 15.24 21.98
C ALA A 227 -7.55 14.85 23.29
N ARG A 228 -6.33 14.32 23.21
CA ARG A 228 -5.49 13.99 24.38
C ARG A 228 -4.82 15.22 25.02
N GLN A 229 -4.50 16.24 24.23
CA GLN A 229 -3.78 17.45 24.69
C GLN A 229 -4.70 18.54 25.24
N ALA A 230 -6.02 18.44 25.07
CA ALA A 230 -6.95 19.39 25.67
C ALA A 230 -6.84 19.38 27.21
N PRO A 231 -6.45 20.51 27.85
CA PRO A 231 -6.30 20.60 29.29
C PRO A 231 -7.68 20.64 29.94
N GLY A 232 -8.19 19.46 30.26
CA GLY A 232 -9.51 19.28 30.82
C GLY A 232 -10.02 17.90 30.47
N GLY A 233 -9.71 16.91 31.31
CA GLY A 233 -10.36 15.63 31.28
C GLY A 233 -11.86 15.84 31.45
N SER A 234 -12.58 15.97 30.33
CA SER A 234 -14.01 15.80 30.34
C SER A 234 -14.23 14.33 30.65
N ARG A 235 -14.54 14.04 31.92
CA ARG A 235 -15.61 13.09 32.21
C ARG A 235 -16.70 13.45 31.20
N GLY A 236 -16.87 12.63 30.17
CA GLY A 236 -18.08 12.70 29.36
C GLY A 236 -19.27 12.76 30.32
N PRO A 237 -20.37 13.45 29.97
CA PRO A 237 -21.51 13.60 30.87
C PRO A 237 -21.79 12.23 31.46
N SER A 238 -21.71 12.14 32.80
CA SER A 238 -21.92 10.89 33.51
C SER A 238 -23.19 10.28 32.96
N ARG A 239 -23.06 9.21 32.17
CA ARG A 239 -24.23 8.55 31.60
C ARG A 239 -25.05 8.14 32.81
N PRO A 240 -26.28 8.65 33.01
CA PRO A 240 -27.06 8.24 34.17
C PRO A 240 -27.09 6.72 34.14
N ALA A 241 -26.74 6.11 35.27
CA ALA A 241 -26.66 4.66 35.40
C ALA A 241 -27.94 4.08 34.79
N ARG A 242 -27.81 3.39 33.65
CA ARG A 242 -28.97 2.74 33.05
C ARG A 242 -29.44 1.72 34.07
N ALA A 243 -30.68 1.85 34.52
CA ALA A 243 -31.30 0.88 35.39
C ALA A 243 -31.12 -0.52 34.78
N PRO A 244 -30.77 -1.55 35.58
CA PRO A 244 -30.55 -2.89 35.07
C PRO A 244 -31.82 -3.36 34.38
N VAL A 245 -31.71 -3.61 33.07
CA VAL A 245 -32.81 -4.14 32.27
C VAL A 245 -33.03 -5.57 32.77
N LYS A 246 -34.20 -5.84 33.37
CA LYS A 246 -34.57 -7.20 33.72
C LYS A 246 -34.60 -8.02 32.43
N PRO A 247 -33.94 -9.19 32.35
CA PRO A 247 -34.05 -10.04 31.18
C PRO A 247 -35.52 -10.45 31.03
N PHE A 248 -36.14 -10.08 29.91
CA PHE A 248 -37.42 -10.63 29.54
C PHE A 248 -37.18 -12.07 29.08
N ILE A 249 -37.70 -13.03 29.84
CA ILE A 249 -37.74 -14.42 29.44
C ILE A 249 -38.82 -14.51 28.36
N LEU A 250 -38.41 -14.78 27.12
CA LEU A 250 -39.34 -15.18 26.06
C LEU A 250 -39.86 -16.58 26.38
N THR A 251 -40.87 -16.64 27.27
CA THR A 251 -41.62 -17.87 27.49
C THR A 251 -42.30 -18.24 26.19
N ARG A 252 -41.90 -19.39 25.65
CA ARG A 252 -42.53 -20.04 24.50
C ARG A 252 -44.00 -20.24 24.86
N ASP A 253 -44.87 -19.50 24.19
CA ASP A 253 -46.30 -19.51 24.48
C ASP A 253 -46.86 -20.92 24.21
N ALA A 254 -47.62 -21.45 25.17
CA ALA A 254 -48.22 -22.79 25.12
C ALA A 254 -49.37 -22.92 24.08
N ALA A 255 -49.52 -21.92 23.19
CA ALA A 255 -50.56 -21.86 22.17
C ALA A 255 -50.17 -22.52 20.82
N GLN A 256 -48.93 -23.00 20.64
CA GLN A 256 -48.52 -23.73 19.42
C GLN A 256 -48.67 -25.26 19.51
N ALA A 257 -49.23 -25.79 20.59
CA ALA A 257 -49.44 -27.23 20.78
C ALA A 257 -50.82 -27.75 20.32
N ARG A 258 -51.58 -26.99 19.51
CA ARG A 258 -52.95 -27.39 19.07
C ARG A 258 -53.23 -27.40 17.57
N TYR A 259 -52.20 -27.44 16.71
CA TYR A 259 -52.39 -27.67 15.27
C TYR A 259 -51.43 -28.72 14.69
N GLY A 260 -51.34 -29.84 15.39
CA GLY A 260 -50.72 -31.06 14.86
C GLY A 260 -51.47 -32.26 15.42
N LEU A 261 -52.60 -32.59 14.80
CA LEU A 261 -53.24 -33.92 14.70
C LEU A 261 -54.64 -33.72 14.10
N GLY A 262 -54.79 -34.16 12.85
CA GLY A 262 -56.00 -34.08 12.04
C GLY A 262 -55.64 -34.29 10.58
#